data_AF-A0A382PG78-F1
#
_entry.id   AF-A0A382PG78-F1
#
_cell.length_a   1.000
_cell.length_b   1.000
_cell.length_c   1.000
_cell.angle_alpha   90.00
_cell.angle_beta   90.00
_cell.angle_gamma   90.00
#
_symmetry.space_group_name_H-M   'P 1'
#
loop_
_entity.id
_entity.type
_entity.pdbx_description
1 polymer ?
#
loop_
_entity_poly.entity_id
_entity_poly.type
_entity_poly.pdbx_seq_one_letter_code
_entity_poly.pdbx_strand_id
1 'polypeptide(L)'
;MQTIPALEAKNHFGQLIEAAQRQPVTVTKQGRPAIVVMSTHDFESYQKQAGDRLLDVMSRMQSQAKESGLTEEALEGLLADES
;
A
#
# COMPACT_ATOMS: atom_id res chain seq x y z
N MET A 1 6.78 -1.58 -17.25
CA MET A 1 5.32 -1.74 -17.22
C MET A 1 4.78 -1.59 -18.63
N GLN A 2 4.33 -2.69 -19.22
CA GLN A 2 3.68 -2.68 -20.53
C GLN A 2 2.25 -2.12 -20.42
N THR A 3 1.75 -1.50 -21.49
CA THR A 3 0.37 -1.00 -21.58
C THR A 3 -0.29 -1.53 -22.84
N ILE A 4 -1.45 -2.18 -22.71
CA ILE A 4 -2.18 -2.75 -23.85
C ILE A 4 -3.65 -2.31 -23.87
N PRO A 5 -4.32 -2.26 -25.03
CA PRO A 5 -5.77 -2.06 -25.11
C PRO A 5 -6.56 -3.26 -24.56
N ALA A 6 -7.75 -3.00 -24.02
CA ALA A 6 -8.66 -4.05 -23.55
C ALA A 6 -9.03 -5.09 -24.62
N LEU A 7 -9.06 -4.68 -25.89
CA LEU A 7 -9.29 -5.60 -27.01
C LEU A 7 -8.14 -6.59 -27.16
N GLU A 8 -6.90 -6.12 -27.04
CA GLU A 8 -5.70 -6.96 -27.10
C GLU A 8 -5.64 -7.89 -25.88
N ALA A 9 -5.92 -7.36 -24.69
CA ALA A 9 -6.04 -8.16 -23.47
C ALA A 9 -7.07 -9.30 -23.59
N LYS A 10 -8.23 -9.02 -24.19
CA LYS A 10 -9.28 -10.01 -24.45
C LYS A 10 -8.81 -11.09 -25.45
N ASN A 11 -8.19 -10.66 -26.54
CA ASN A 11 -7.78 -11.56 -27.63
C ASN A 11 -6.55 -12.41 -27.28
N HIS A 12 -5.68 -11.91 -26.39
CA HIS A 12 -4.41 -12.53 -26.03
C HIS A 12 -4.28 -12.77 -24.52
N PHE A 13 -5.37 -13.20 -23.88
CA PHE A 13 -5.42 -13.32 -22.42
C PHE A 13 -4.33 -14.23 -21.82
N GLY A 14 -3.99 -15.34 -22.48
CA GLY A 14 -2.89 -16.21 -22.05
C GLY A 14 -1.54 -15.49 -22.04
N GLN A 15 -1.23 -14.70 -23.08
CA GLN A 15 0.01 -13.91 -23.14
C GLN A 15 0.00 -12.78 -22.10
N LEU A 16 -1.16 -12.19 -21.82
CA LEU A 16 -1.31 -11.22 -20.74
C LEU A 16 -0.97 -11.84 -19.38
N ILE A 17 -1.43 -13.08 -19.10
CA ILE A 17 -1.07 -13.79 -17.87
C ILE A 17 0.45 -13.99 -17.81
N GLU A 18 1.07 -14.51 -18.86
CA GLU A 18 2.52 -14.72 -18.90
C GLU A 18 3.32 -13.41 -18.73
N ALA A 19 2.84 -12.31 -19.31
CA ALA A 19 3.45 -10.99 -19.14
C ALA A 19 3.30 -10.51 -17.69
N ALA A 20 2.10 -10.63 -17.11
CA ALA A 20 1.77 -10.24 -15.74
C ALA A 20 2.54 -11.02 -14.67
N GLN A 21 2.97 -12.25 -14.96
CA GLN A 21 3.85 -13.05 -14.09
C GLN A 21 5.30 -12.52 -14.06
N ARG A 22 5.74 -11.79 -15.09
CA ARG A 22 7.09 -11.20 -15.16
C ARG A 22 7.13 -9.76 -14.67
N GLN A 23 6.07 -8.99 -14.95
CA GLN A 23 5.92 -7.61 -14.50
C GLN A 23 4.45 -7.18 -14.62
N PRO A 24 3.99 -6.18 -13.83
CA PRO A 24 2.67 -5.59 -14.02
C PRO A 24 2.42 -5.08 -15.44
N VAL A 25 1.19 -5.25 -15.92
CA VAL A 25 0.70 -4.80 -17.23
C VAL A 25 -0.52 -3.92 -17.03
N THR A 26 -0.53 -2.73 -17.62
CA THR A 26 -1.70 -1.85 -17.64
C THR A 26 -2.61 -2.19 -18.81
N VAL A 27 -3.90 -2.34 -18.55
CA VAL A 27 -4.92 -2.47 -19.60
C VAL A 27 -5.70 -1.17 -19.71
N THR A 28 -5.84 -0.67 -20.92
CA THR A 28 -6.56 0.57 -21.23
C THR A 28 -7.95 0.28 -21.80
N LYS A 29 -8.92 1.13 -21.48
CA LYS A 29 -10.24 1.16 -22.12
C LYS A 29 -10.40 2.52 -22.78
N GLN A 30 -10.69 2.54 -24.08
CA GLN A 30 -10.81 3.78 -24.87
C GLN A 30 -9.57 4.70 -24.71
N GLY A 31 -8.37 4.11 -24.69
CA GLY A 31 -7.10 4.83 -24.55
C GLY A 31 -6.76 5.31 -23.14
N ARG A 32 -7.64 5.09 -22.14
CA ARG A 32 -7.38 5.47 -20.74
C ARG A 32 -7.01 4.25 -19.90
N PRO A 33 -6.01 4.34 -19.00
CA PRO A 33 -5.72 3.28 -18.03
C PRO A 33 -6.99 2.90 -17.26
N ALA A 34 -7.33 1.61 -17.26
CA ALA A 34 -8.54 1.11 -16.62
C ALA A 34 -8.21 0.15 -15.48
N ILE A 35 -7.29 -0.79 -15.71
CA ILE A 35 -6.85 -1.77 -14.71
C ILE A 35 -5.36 -2.06 -14.87
N VAL A 36 -4.77 -2.64 -13.82
CA VAL A 36 -3.44 -3.26 -13.85
C VAL A 36 -3.59 -4.75 -13.54
N VAL A 37 -2.93 -5.59 -14.32
CA VAL A 37 -2.83 -7.04 -14.09
C VAL A 37 -1.41 -7.35 -13.65
N MET A 38 -1.25 -8.13 -12.58
CA MET A 38 0.03 -8.54 -12.01
C MET A 38 -0.08 -9.94 -11.42
N SER A 39 1.05 -10.54 -11.04
CA SER A 39 1.06 -11.81 -10.33
C SER A 39 0.34 -11.70 -8.97
N THR A 40 -0.19 -12.82 -8.47
CA THR A 40 -0.81 -12.87 -7.14
C THR A 40 0.19 -12.55 -6.04
N HIS A 41 1.43 -13.03 -6.18
CA HIS A 41 2.53 -12.76 -5.26
C HIS A 41 2.82 -11.25 -5.13
N ASP A 42 2.88 -10.54 -6.26
CA ASP A 42 3.13 -9.09 -6.26
C ASP A 42 1.95 -8.33 -5.64
N PHE A 43 0.73 -8.77 -5.92
CA PHE A 43 -0.46 -8.17 -5.31
C PHE A 43 -0.49 -8.34 -3.79
N GLU A 44 -0.20 -9.54 -3.29
CA GLU A 44 -0.09 -9.80 -1.85
C GLU A 44 1.03 -8.99 -1.20
N SER A 45 2.19 -8.90 -1.85
CA SER A 45 3.31 -8.09 -1.39
C SER A 45 2.96 -6.60 -1.34
N TYR A 46 2.25 -6.10 -2.35
CA TYR A 46 1.74 -4.74 -2.38
C TYR A 46 0.76 -4.45 -1.24
N GLN A 47 -0.16 -5.38 -0.94
CA GLN A 47 -1.07 -5.22 0.20
C GLN A 47 -0.34 -5.18 1.55
N LYS A 48 0.67 -6.03 1.75
CA LYS A 48 1.47 -6.04 2.99
C LYS A 48 2.20 -4.72 3.20
N GLN A 49 2.83 -4.17 2.15
CA GLN A 49 3.56 -2.91 2.22
C GLN A 49 2.69 -1.73 2.69
N ALA A 50 1.39 -1.70 2.36
CA ALA A 50 0.49 -0.66 2.84
C ALA A 50 0.31 -0.72 4.36
N GLY A 51 0.18 -1.92 4.93
CA GLY A 51 0.10 -2.13 6.38
C GLY A 51 1.42 -1.81 7.08
N ASP A 52 2.53 -2.29 6.53
CA ASP A 52 3.87 -2.04 7.08
C ASP A 52 4.19 -0.54 7.14
N ARG A 53 3.79 0.22 6.10
CA ARG A 53 3.99 1.66 6.05
C ARG A 53 3.17 2.41 7.10
N LEU A 54 1.93 1.98 7.35
CA LEU A 54 1.11 2.55 8.41
C LEU A 54 1.76 2.30 9.78
N LEU A 55 2.21 1.06 10.03
CA LEU A 55 2.88 0.71 11.28
C LEU A 55 4.18 1.51 11.50
N ASP A 56 4.98 1.71 10.46
CA ASP A 56 6.19 2.55 10.52
C ASP A 56 5.85 4.01 10.89
N VAL A 57 4.84 4.60 10.26
CA VAL A 57 4.37 5.95 10.61
C VAL A 57 3.89 6.02 12.06
N MET A 58 3.08 5.06 12.49
CA MET A 58 2.56 5.03 13.86
C MET A 58 3.69 4.86 14.89
N SER A 59 4.69 4.01 14.61
CA SER A 59 5.85 3.82 15.48
C SER A 59 6.66 5.12 15.63
N ARG A 60 6.90 5.83 14.53
CA ARG A 60 7.57 7.14 14.56
C ARG A 60 6.79 8.18 15.35
N MET A 61 5.47 8.25 15.13
CA MET A 61 4.59 9.14 15.90
C MET A 61 4.63 8.82 17.40
N GLN A 62 4.61 7.54 17.78
CA GLN A 62 4.68 7.13 19.17
C GLN A 62 6.00 7.53 19.82
N SER A 63 7.14 7.36 19.12
CA SER A 63 8.45 7.79 19.62
C SER A 63 8.49 9.31 19.82
N GLN A 64 8.01 10.08 18.84
CA GLN A 64 7.97 11.54 18.92
C GLN A 64 7.01 12.03 20.03
N ALA A 65 5.87 11.38 20.23
CA ALA A 65 4.94 11.70 21.30
C ALA A 65 5.57 11.48 22.68
N LYS A 66 6.28 10.36 22.87
CA LYS A 66 7.04 10.10 24.10
C LYS A 66 8.11 11.16 24.34
N GLU A 67 8.89 11.51 23.33
CA GLU A 67 9.90 12.58 23.42
C GLU A 67 9.28 13.95 23.74
N SER A 68 8.05 14.20 23.28
CA SER A 68 7.31 15.42 23.56
C SER A 68 6.62 15.44 24.93
N GLY A 69 6.87 14.43 25.78
CA GLY A 69 6.32 14.34 27.12
C GLY A 69 4.87 13.85 27.19
N LEU A 70 4.32 13.30 26.10
CA LEU A 70 3.03 12.60 26.11
C LEU A 70 3.24 11.18 26.66
N THR A 71 3.54 11.08 27.95
CA THR A 71 3.81 9.82 28.67
C THR A 71 2.78 9.58 29.77
N GLU A 72 2.65 8.31 30.19
CA GLU A 72 1.78 7.90 31.31
C GLU A 72 2.16 8.66 32.59
N GLU A 73 3.46 8.79 32.86
CA GLU A 73 4.00 9.47 34.03
C GLU A 73 3.65 10.97 34.04
N ALA A 74 3.71 11.63 32.88
CA ALA A 74 3.33 13.04 32.75
C ALA A 74 1.82 13.22 32.94
N LEU A 75 1.01 12.28 32.44
CA LEU A 75 -0.44 12.28 32.64
C LEU A 75 -0.81 12.05 34.10
N GLU A 76 -0.22 11.06 34.77
CA GLU A 76 -0.42 10.81 36.20
C GLU A 76 -0.04 12.02 37.04
N GLY A 77 1.06 12.70 36.71
CA GLY A 77 1.46 13.95 37.35
C GLY A 77 0.40 15.05 37.23
N LEU A 78 -0.16 15.25 36.04
CA LEU A 78 -1.24 16.24 35.83
C LEU A 78 -2.52 15.89 36.60
N LEU A 79 -2.91 14.62 36.62
CA LEU A 79 -4.11 14.15 37.32
C LEU A 79 -3.97 14.25 38.85
N ALA A 80 -2.76 14.07 39.37
CA ALA A 80 -2.47 14.23 40.79
C ALA A 80 -2.47 15.70 41.25
N ASP A 81 -2.13 16.65 40.37
CA ASP A 81 -2.07 18.09 40.69
C ASP A 81 -3.45 18.77 40.67
N GLU A 82 -4.46 18.15 40.03
CA GLU A 82 -5.87 18.59 40.03
C GLU A 82 -6.71 18.00 41.19
N SER A 83 -6.13 17.16 42.05
CA SER A 83 -6.80 16.50 43.19
C SER A 83 -6.48 17.15 44.54
#